data_AF-A0A954W0I0-F1
#
_entry.id   AF-A0A954W0I0-F1
#
_cell.length_a   1.000
_cell.length_b   1.000
_cell.length_c   1.000
_cell.angle_alpha   90.00
_cell.angle_beta   90.00
_cell.angle_gamma   90.00
#
_symmetry.space_group_name_H-M   'P 1'
#
loop_
_entity.id
_entity.type
_entity.pdbx_description
1 polymer ?
#
loop_
_entity_poly.entity_id
_entity_poly.type
_entity_poly.pdbx_seq_one_letter_code
_entity_poly.pdbx_strand_id
1 'polypeptide(L)' 'MESTSPSLLIRLQDSRDKLAWTQFVDLYTPLMFYWARKTGLNASDAADLVQDVLLQLVRKLPEFQYDRSKS' A
#
# COMPACT_ATOMS: atom_id res chain seq x y z
N MET A 1 -16.11 5.76 6.67
CA MET A 1 -15.35 5.77 7.93
C MET A 1 -14.14 4.89 7.69
N GLU A 2 -13.09 5.49 7.13
CA GLU A 2 -11.95 4.79 6.55
C GLU A 2 -10.95 4.43 7.63
N SER A 3 -11.29 3.41 8.42
CA SER A 3 -10.30 2.71 9.22
C SER A 3 -9.75 1.63 8.30
N THR A 4 -8.51 1.77 7.82
CA THR A 4 -7.73 0.63 7.32
C THR A 4 -7.85 -0.45 8.38
N SER A 5 -8.73 -1.43 8.16
CA SER A 5 -9.09 -2.35 9.22
C SER A 5 -7.80 -3.05 9.61
N PRO A 6 -7.43 -3.12 10.90
CA PRO A 6 -6.20 -3.79 11.34
C PRO A 6 -6.06 -5.20 10.76
N SER A 7 -7.20 -5.83 10.43
CA SER A 7 -7.29 -7.09 9.70
C SER A 7 -6.63 -7.08 8.31
N LEU A 8 -6.70 -6.00 7.52
CA LEU A 8 -6.07 -5.95 6.20
C LEU A 8 -4.54 -5.92 6.32
N LEU A 9 -3.99 -5.11 7.22
CA LEU A 9 -2.53 -5.05 7.45
C LEU A 9 -1.99 -6.38 7.98
N ILE A 10 -2.72 -7.03 8.89
CA ILE A 10 -2.36 -8.37 9.37
C ILE A 10 -2.38 -9.38 8.21
N ARG A 11 -3.39 -9.33 7.34
CA ARG A 11 -3.49 -10.24 6.18
C ARG A 11 -2.39 -9.98 5.13
N LEU A 12 -1.97 -8.74 4.96
CA LEU A 12 -0.87 -8.37 4.05
C LEU A 12 0.51 -8.91 4.50
N GLN A 13 0.67 -9.32 5.77
CA GLN A 13 1.87 -10.03 6.21
C GLN A 13 2.00 -11.41 5.54
N ASP A 14 0.87 -12.07 5.20
CA ASP A 14 0.93 -13.28 4.38
C ASP A 14 1.02 -12.88 2.90
N SER A 15 2.24 -12.95 2.34
CA SER A 15 2.48 -12.71 0.92
C SER A 15 1.67 -13.62 -0.01
N ARG A 16 1.07 -14.71 0.50
CA ARG A 16 0.21 -15.62 -0.27
C ARG A 16 -1.25 -15.18 -0.30
N ASP A 17 -1.68 -14.25 0.55
CA ASP A 17 -3.05 -13.70 0.53
C ASP A 17 -3.19 -12.67 -0.60
N LYS A 18 -3.26 -13.19 -1.83
CA LYS A 18 -3.43 -12.38 -3.05
C LYS A 18 -4.65 -11.47 -2.99
N LEU A 19 -5.72 -11.89 -2.30
CA LEU A 19 -6.95 -11.11 -2.22
C LEU A 19 -6.78 -9.87 -1.32
N ALA A 20 -6.07 -10.01 -0.19
CA ALA A 20 -5.70 -8.86 0.63
C ALA A 20 -4.78 -7.89 -0.14
N TRP A 21 -3.82 -8.41 -0.90
CA TRP A 21 -2.94 -7.62 -1.76
C TRP A 21 -3.69 -6.87 -2.86
N THR A 22 -4.62 -7.53 -3.56
CA THR A 22 -5.46 -6.89 -4.58
C THR A 22 -6.30 -5.77 -3.97
N GLN A 23 -6.97 -6.02 -2.84
CA GLN A 23 -7.76 -4.99 -2.16
C GLN A 23 -6.92 -3.79 -1.73
N PHE A 24 -5.70 -4.04 -1.24
CA PHE A 24 -4.77 -2.98 -0.86
C PHE A 24 -4.34 -2.13 -2.07
N VAL A 25 -3.94 -2.78 -3.17
CA VAL A 25 -3.54 -2.09 -4.39
C VAL A 25 -4.70 -1.28 -4.96
N ASP A 26 -5.90 -1.85 -5.06
CA ASP A 26 -7.08 -1.16 -5.60
C ASP A 26 -7.45 0.09 -4.79
N LEU A 27 -7.31 0.03 -3.46
CA LEU A 27 -7.65 1.14 -2.57
C LEU A 27 -6.59 2.26 -2.60
N TYR A 28 -5.30 1.90 -2.56
CA TYR A 28 -4.23 2.87 -2.33
C TYR A 28 -3.55 3.37 -3.60
N THR A 29 -3.52 2.59 -4.69
CA THR A 29 -2.96 3.01 -5.98
C THR A 29 -3.54 4.33 -6.49
N PRO A 30 -4.87 4.54 -6.58
CA PRO A 30 -5.43 5.79 -7.10
C PRO A 30 -5.10 6.98 -6.20
N LEU A 31 -5.03 6.78 -4.88
CA LEU A 31 -4.67 7.82 -3.92
C LEU A 31 -3.20 8.22 -4.09
N MET A 32 -2.29 7.26 -4.13
CA MET A 32 -0.86 7.51 -4.31
C MET A 32 -0.57 8.14 -5.66
N PHE A 33 -1.23 7.68 -6.72
CA PHE A 33 -1.11 8.27 -8.06
C PHE A 33 -1.61 9.72 -8.07
N TYR A 34 -2.73 10.01 -7.40
CA TYR A 34 -3.22 11.38 -7.26
C TYR A 34 -2.20 12.30 -6.57
N TRP A 35 -1.60 11.85 -5.46
CA TRP A 35 -0.57 12.61 -4.75
C TRP A 35 0.70 12.78 -5.59
N ALA A 36 1.15 11.75 -6.31
CA ALA A 36 2.29 11.83 -7.22
C ALA A 36 2.03 12.83 -8.36
N ARG A 37 0.81 12.88 -8.90
CA ARG A 37 0.41 13.89 -9.90
C ARG A 37 0.37 15.30 -9.30
N LYS A 38 -0.03 15.43 -8.03
CA LYS A 38 -0.03 16.70 -7.28
C LYS A 38 1.37 17.27 -7.05
N THR A 39 2.42 16.44 -7.01
CA THR A 39 3.82 16.92 -6.89
C THR A 39 4.42 17.40 -8.21
N GLY A 40 3.65 17.38 -9.30
CA GLY A 40 4.09 17.83 -10.62
C GLY A 40 4.70 16.74 -11.51
N LEU A 41 4.70 15.48 -11.07
CA LEU A 41 5.18 14.36 -11.88
C LEU A 41 4.26 14.13 -13.09
N ASN A 42 4.86 13.73 -14.22
CA ASN A 42 4.09 13.29 -15.37
C ASN A 42 3.37 11.95 -15.07
N ALA A 43 2.48 11.50 -15.94
CA ALA A 43 1.69 10.28 -15.69
C ALA A 43 2.56 9.00 -15.63
N SER A 44 3.65 8.94 -16.40
CA SER A 44 4.58 7.81 -16.39
C SER A 44 5.37 7.81 -15.08
N ASP A 45 6.01 8.92 -14.72
CA ASP A 45 6.80 9.03 -13.49
C ASP A 45 5.93 8.79 -12.25
N ALA A 46 4.67 9.23 -12.27
CA ALA A 46 3.73 8.96 -11.19
C ALA A 46 3.37 7.47 -11.10
N ALA A 47 3.20 6.78 -12.22
CA ALA A 47 2.94 5.34 -12.24
C ALA A 47 4.16 4.54 -11.75
N ASP A 48 5.36 4.93 -12.19
CA ASP A 48 6.62 4.31 -11.79
C ASP A 48 6.86 4.47 -10.29
N LEU A 49 6.65 5.68 -9.75
CA LEU A 49 6.74 5.93 -8.31
C LEU A 49 5.77 5.07 -7.50
N VAL A 50 4.51 4.97 -7.94
CA VAL A 50 3.51 4.13 -7.27
C VAL A 50 3.93 2.66 -7.29
N GLN A 51 4.45 2.18 -8.43
CA GLN A 51 4.97 0.82 -8.55
C GLN A 51 6.14 0.57 -7.60
N ASP A 52 7.12 1.47 -7.52
CA ASP A 52 8.27 1.35 -6.62
C ASP A 52 7.84 1.28 -5.15
N VAL A 53 6.90 2.12 -4.74
CA VAL A 53 6.39 2.10 -3.36
C VAL A 53 5.65 0.78 -3.09
N LEU A 54 4.81 0.30 -4.01
CA LEU A 54 4.13 -0.99 -3.85
C LEU A 54 5.12 -2.16 -3.77
N LEU A 55 6.17 -2.17 -4.61
CA LEU A 55 7.23 -3.18 -4.57
C LEU A 55 7.99 -3.16 -3.23
N GLN A 56 8.29 -1.97 -2.72
CA GLN A 56 8.94 -1.82 -1.42
C GLN A 56 8.04 -2.30 -0.29
N LEU A 57 6.73 -2.01 -0.36
CA LEU A 57 5.74 -2.49 0.61
C LEU A 57 5.64 -4.01 0.62
N VAL A 58 5.60 -4.67 -0.55
CA VAL A 58 5.60 -6.16 -0.65
C VAL A 58 6.82 -6.78 0.06
N ARG A 59 7.98 -6.12 -0.02
CA ARG A 59 9.21 -6.60 0.63
C ARG A 59 9.24 -6.33 2.13
N LYS A 60 8.60 -5.25 2.60
CA LYS A 60 8.69 -4.78 3.99
C LYS A 60 7.51 -5.18 4.87
N LEU A 61 6.32 -5.36 4.31
CA LEU A 61 5.12 -5.75 5.06
C LEU A 61 5.22 -7.11 5.77
N PRO A 62 5.89 -8.15 5.24
CA PRO A 62 6.09 -9.39 5.98
C PRO A 62 6.93 -9.22 7.26
N GLU A 63 7.83 -8.23 7.29
CA GLU A 63 8.64 -7.86 8.46
C GLU A 63 7.89 -6.88 9.39
N PHE A 64 6.77 -6.32 8.94
CA PHE A 64 6.04 -5.29 9.67
C PHE A 64 5.29 -5.89 10.85
N GLN A 65 5.86 -5.76 12.04
CA GLN A 65 5.15 -6.06 13.28
C GLN A 65 4.20 -4.91 13.61
N TYR A 66 2.90 -5.16 13.47
CA TYR A 66 1.88 -4.22 13.93
C TYR A 66 1.92 -4.15 15.46
N ASP A 67 2.57 -3.11 15.99
CA ASP A 67 2.62 -2.86 17.42
C ASP A 67 1.32 -2.18 17.86
N ARG A 68 0.43 -2.99 18.43
CA ARG A 68 -0.87 -2.56 18.95
C ARG A 68 -0.76 -1.65 20.19
N SER A 69 0.43 -1.42 20.74
CA SER A 69 0.67 -0.55 21.89
C SER A 69 0.79 0.94 21.56
N LYS A 70 0.78 1.32 20.27
CA LYS A 70 0.92 2.71 19.80
C LYS A 70 -0.33 3.32 19.17
N SER A 71 -1.53 2.78 19.42
CA SER A 71 -2.79 3.29 18.86
C SER A 71 -3.72 3.89 19.89
#